data_AF-A0A6P6EP57-F1
#
_entry.id   AF-A0A6P6EP57-F1
#
_cell.length_a   1.000
_cell.length_b   1.000
_cell.length_c   1.000
_cell.angle_alpha   90.00
_cell.angle_beta   90.00
_cell.angle_gamma   90.00
#
_symmetry.space_group_name_H-M   'P 1'
#
loop_
_entity.id
_entity.type
_entity.pdbx_description
1 polymer ?
#
loop_
_entity_poly.entity_id
_entity_poly.type
_entity_poly.pdbx_seq_one_letter_code
_entity_poly.pdbx_strand_id
1 'polypeptide(L)'
;MVWDLRYKTVRWSFVESLEPAQVVQARCSSMVSQGSLFGQVTVRMHSRQTLAIYDRFGRLMYGQEDVPKDVLEYVVFERHLTDPYGGWRMHAKIVPPWAPPKQPILKTVMIPGPQPQPGENQEEAPGEAPSPHLA
;
A
#
# COMPACT_ATOMS: atom_id res chain seq x y z
N MET A 1 3.10 -3.00 8.12
CA MET A 1 4.27 -3.43 7.31
C MET A 1 4.73 -4.84 7.68
N VAL A 2 4.89 -5.20 8.96
CA VAL A 2 5.57 -6.46 9.34
C VAL A 2 4.68 -7.72 9.22
N TRP A 3 3.36 -7.60 9.42
CA TRP A 3 2.50 -8.79 9.59
C TRP A 3 2.49 -9.72 8.37
N ASP A 4 2.24 -9.20 7.17
CA ASP A 4 2.14 -10.01 5.94
C ASP A 4 3.50 -10.52 5.45
N LEU A 5 4.60 -9.93 5.94
CA LEU A 5 5.97 -10.22 5.52
C LEU A 5 6.70 -11.15 6.48
N ARG A 6 6.13 -11.49 7.64
CA ARG A 6 6.79 -12.25 8.71
C ARG A 6 7.40 -13.58 8.24
N TYR A 7 6.73 -14.27 7.32
CA TYR A 7 7.17 -15.57 6.78
C TYR A 7 7.57 -15.48 5.30
N LYS A 8 8.00 -14.31 4.84
CA LYS A 8 8.38 -14.02 3.45
C LYS A 8 9.72 -13.33 3.43
N THR A 9 10.47 -13.52 2.34
CA THR A 9 11.70 -12.77 2.10
C THR A 9 11.40 -11.66 1.13
N VAL A 10 11.74 -10.43 1.50
CA VAL A 10 11.55 -9.24 0.65
C VAL A 10 12.89 -8.75 0.17
N ARG A 11 13.03 -8.57 -1.14
CA ARG A 11 14.12 -7.84 -1.76
C ARG A 11 13.54 -6.57 -2.35
N TRP A 12 13.96 -5.44 -1.79
CA TRP A 12 13.58 -4.12 -2.26
C TRP A 12 14.84 -3.31 -2.48
N SER A 13 14.90 -2.61 -3.62
CA SER A 13 15.99 -1.68 -3.90
C SER A 13 15.45 -0.35 -4.40
N PHE A 14 16.13 0.71 -3.97
CA PHE A 14 15.92 2.05 -4.50
C PHE A 14 16.88 2.26 -5.66
N VAL A 15 16.34 2.52 -6.85
CA VAL A 15 17.16 2.70 -8.06
C VAL A 15 17.48 4.18 -8.25
N GLU A 16 16.45 5.00 -8.43
CA GLU A 16 16.61 6.44 -8.65
C GLU A 16 15.35 7.22 -8.26
N SER A 17 15.50 8.52 -8.02
CA SER A 17 14.38 9.45 -7.87
C SER A 17 14.10 10.09 -9.22
N LEU A 18 12.90 9.90 -9.76
CA LEU A 18 12.50 10.50 -11.04
C LEU A 18 12.20 11.99 -10.87
N GLU A 19 11.48 12.32 -9.79
CA GLU A 19 11.23 13.70 -9.38
C GLU A 19 11.71 13.88 -7.94
N PRO A 20 12.13 15.10 -7.54
CA PRO A 20 12.41 15.39 -6.15
C PRO A 20 11.14 15.26 -5.31
N ALA A 21 11.29 14.79 -4.07
CA ALA A 21 10.16 14.69 -3.14
C ALA A 21 9.56 16.07 -2.84
N GLN A 22 8.25 16.20 -2.98
CA GLN A 22 7.54 17.47 -2.80
C GLN A 22 6.58 17.40 -1.61
N VAL A 23 6.62 18.42 -0.75
CA VAL A 23 5.65 18.56 0.34
C VAL A 23 4.30 19.00 -0.26
N VAL A 24 3.26 18.19 -0.05
CA VAL A 24 1.93 18.46 -0.59
C VAL A 24 1.08 19.22 0.42
N GLN A 25 1.12 18.80 1.68
CA GLN A 25 0.38 19.43 2.77
C GLN A 25 1.08 19.20 4.10
N ALA A 26 0.94 20.16 5.00
CA ALA A 26 1.29 20.05 6.40
C ALA A 26 0.04 20.34 7.23
N ARG A 27 -0.27 19.46 8.18
CA ARG A 27 -1.40 19.58 9.09
C ARG A 27 -0.90 19.44 10.52
N CYS A 28 -1.57 20.11 11.44
CA CYS A 28 -1.33 19.93 12.87
C CYS A 28 -2.66 19.53 13.51
N SER A 29 -2.66 18.45 14.27
CA SER A 29 -3.80 18.04 15.08
C SER A 29 -3.49 18.30 16.56
N SER A 30 -4.41 18.96 17.25
CA SER A 30 -4.41 19.06 18.70
C SER A 30 -5.39 18.05 19.26
N MET A 31 -4.93 17.15 20.12
CA MET A 31 -5.84 16.30 20.87
C MET A 31 -6.30 17.08 22.11
N VAL A 32 -7.57 17.49 22.12
CA VAL A 32 -8.17 18.36 23.15
C VAL A 32 -8.02 17.79 24.56
N SER A 33 -7.94 16.47 24.72
CA SER A 33 -7.89 15.80 26.02
C SER A 33 -6.51 15.69 26.66
N GLN A 34 -5.41 15.81 25.92
CA GLN A 34 -4.06 15.51 26.46
C GLN A 34 -3.02 16.63 26.27
N GLY A 35 -3.35 17.75 25.63
CA GLY A 35 -2.36 18.80 25.33
C GLY A 35 -1.24 18.36 24.37
N SER A 36 -1.39 17.16 23.78
CA SER A 36 -0.48 16.57 22.82
C SER A 36 -0.78 17.12 21.43
N LEU A 37 0.23 17.74 20.80
CA LEU A 37 0.19 18.25 19.44
C LEU A 37 0.92 17.30 18.51
N PHE A 38 0.28 16.91 17.41
CA PHE A 38 0.90 16.07 16.38
C PHE A 38 0.97 16.84 15.07
N GLY A 39 2.17 16.93 14.51
CA GLY A 39 2.42 17.47 13.19
C GLY A 39 2.44 16.34 12.16
N GLN A 40 1.61 16.44 11.13
CA GLN A 40 1.57 15.51 10.01
C GLN A 40 1.99 16.21 8.72
N VAL A 41 2.88 15.60 7.96
CA VAL A 41 3.36 16.14 6.67
C VAL A 41 3.20 15.06 5.62
N THR A 42 2.44 15.37 4.57
CA THR A 42 2.30 14.50 3.40
C THR A 42 3.32 14.91 2.34
N VAL A 43 4.12 13.94 1.91
CA VAL A 43 5.16 14.13 0.89
C VAL A 43 4.83 13.24 -0.31
N ARG A 44 4.80 13.85 -1.50
CA ARG A 44 4.72 13.15 -2.79
C ARG A 44 6.12 12.68 -3.17
N MET A 45 6.28 11.38 -3.38
CA MET A 45 7.51 10.75 -3.84
C MET A 45 7.26 10.07 -5.18
N HIS A 46 8.11 10.34 -6.17
CA HIS A 46 8.09 9.70 -7.47
C HIS A 46 9.47 9.09 -7.74
N SER A 47 9.56 7.76 -7.62
CA SER A 47 10.84 7.05 -7.64
C SER A 47 10.76 5.75 -8.44
N ARG A 48 11.90 5.29 -8.93
CA ARG A 48 12.07 3.95 -9.49
C ARG A 48 12.57 3.00 -8.44
N GLN A 49 11.85 1.90 -8.28
CA GLN A 49 12.12 0.89 -7.26
C GLN A 49 12.05 -0.50 -7.89
N THR A 50 12.82 -1.45 -7.35
CA THR A 50 12.61 -2.89 -7.62
C THR A 50 12.04 -3.57 -6.38
N LEU A 51 11.15 -4.54 -6.60
CA LEU A 51 10.51 -5.29 -5.53
C LEU A 51 10.32 -6.74 -5.96
N ALA A 52 10.89 -7.67 -5.21
CA ALA A 52 10.66 -9.09 -5.33
C ALA A 52 10.31 -9.69 -3.95
N ILE A 53 9.20 -10.41 -3.88
CA ILE A 53 8.75 -11.07 -2.66
C ILE A 53 8.80 -12.58 -2.89
N TYR A 54 9.50 -13.28 -2.00
CA TYR A 54 9.62 -14.73 -2.01
C TYR A 54 8.79 -15.35 -0.88
N ASP A 55 8.24 -16.53 -1.16
CA ASP A 55 7.53 -17.35 -0.19
C ASP A 55 8.48 -17.90 0.88
N ARG A 56 7.95 -18.54 1.93
CA ARG A 56 8.73 -19.25 2.95
C ARG A 56 9.68 -20.33 2.40
N PHE A 57 9.43 -20.78 1.17
CA PHE A 57 10.22 -21.78 0.47
C PHE A 57 11.19 -21.18 -0.57
N GLY A 58 11.32 -19.84 -0.62
CA GLY A 58 12.22 -19.17 -1.57
C GLY A 58 11.71 -19.08 -3.01
N ARG A 59 10.44 -19.43 -3.27
CA ARG A 59 9.81 -19.28 -4.60
C ARG A 59 9.31 -17.86 -4.79
N LEU A 60 9.48 -17.29 -5.98
CA LEU A 60 9.00 -15.95 -6.32
C LEU A 60 7.46 -15.91 -6.26
N MET A 61 6.91 -14.99 -5.46
CA MET A 61 5.46 -14.77 -5.32
C MET A 61 4.96 -13.53 -6.04
N TYR A 62 5.76 -12.47 -6.03
CA TYR A 62 5.35 -11.16 -6.53
C TYR A 62 6.55 -10.36 -7.01
N GLY A 63 6.36 -9.62 -8.11
CA GLY A 63 7.34 -8.71 -8.66
C GLY A 63 8.53 -9.42 -9.33
N GLN A 64 9.57 -8.64 -9.62
CA GLN A 64 10.81 -9.05 -10.29
C GLN A 64 11.94 -8.20 -9.72
N GLU A 65 13.13 -8.78 -9.56
CA GLU A 65 14.28 -8.08 -8.99
C GLU A 65 14.96 -7.17 -10.01
N ASP A 66 15.00 -7.59 -11.28
CA ASP A 66 15.75 -6.91 -12.34
C ASP A 66 14.99 -5.77 -13.03
N VAL A 67 13.65 -5.77 -12.93
CA VAL A 67 12.80 -4.83 -13.66
C VAL A 67 12.35 -3.69 -12.73
N PRO A 68 12.97 -2.49 -12.83
CA PRO A 68 12.55 -1.34 -12.04
C PRO A 68 11.19 -0.84 -12.51
N LYS A 69 10.42 -0.33 -11.56
CA LYS A 69 9.08 0.21 -11.79
C LYS A 69 8.95 1.59 -11.19
N ASP A 70 8.26 2.44 -11.94
CA ASP A 70 7.95 3.79 -11.53
C ASP A 70 6.82 3.73 -10.48
N VAL A 71 7.07 4.28 -9.30
CA VAL A 71 6.13 4.30 -8.18
C VAL A 71 5.90 5.74 -7.76
N LEU A 72 4.63 6.15 -7.87
CA LEU A 72 4.15 7.41 -7.33
C LEU A 72 3.41 7.14 -6.01
N GLU A 73 3.89 7.73 -4.92
CA GLU A 73 3.33 7.51 -3.61
C GLU A 73 3.28 8.77 -2.75
N TYR A 74 2.26 8.84 -1.90
CA TYR A 74 2.06 9.93 -0.95
C TYR A 74 2.30 9.38 0.45
N VAL A 75 3.48 9.67 0.99
CA VAL A 75 3.91 9.20 2.31
C VAL A 75 3.58 10.26 3.35
N VAL A 76 2.89 9.84 4.41
CA VAL A 76 2.56 10.70 5.55
C VAL A 76 3.59 10.45 6.64
N PHE A 77 4.31 11.50 7.02
CA PHE A 77 5.16 11.53 8.20
C PHE A 77 4.41 12.19 9.35
N GLU A 78 4.64 11.70 10.56
CA GLU A 78 4.08 12.25 11.78
C GLU A 78 5.19 12.47 12.81
N ARG A 79 5.06 13.58 13.54
CA ARG A 79 5.90 13.89 14.69
C ARG A 79 5.01 14.35 15.85
N HIS A 80 5.29 13.82 17.04
CA HIS A 80 4.74 14.36 18.28
C HIS A 80 5.52 15.64 18.62
N LEU A 81 4.86 16.80 18.56
CA LEU A 81 5.49 18.11 18.71
C LEU A 81 5.74 18.49 20.17
N THR A 82 4.91 17.98 21.10
CA THR A 82 5.05 18.24 22.54
C THR A 82 6.25 17.48 23.14
N ASP A 83 6.68 16.39 22.51
CA ASP A 83 7.84 15.60 22.97
C ASP A 83 9.14 16.19 22.40
N PRO A 84 10.08 16.66 23.25
CA PRO A 84 11.36 17.21 22.80
C PRO A 84 12.24 16.18 22.08
N TYR A 85 12.06 14.88 22.35
CA TYR A 85 12.80 13.79 21.71
C TYR A 85 12.05 13.17 20.53
N GLY A 86 10.88 13.72 20.18
CA GLY A 86 10.05 13.23 19.09
C GLY A 86 10.75 13.39 17.73
N GLY A 87 11.08 12.27 17.09
CA GLY A 87 11.53 12.24 15.70
C GLY A 87 10.38 12.19 14.70
N TRP A 88 10.66 12.57 13.45
CA TRP A 88 9.73 12.32 12.33
C TRP A 88 9.70 10.83 12.02
N ARG A 89 8.50 10.25 11.98
CA ARG A 89 8.29 8.83 11.67
C ARG A 89 7.28 8.67 10.55
N MET A 90 7.46 7.65 9.72
CA MET A 90 6.47 7.29 8.72
C MET A 90 5.21 6.77 9.43
N HIS A 91 4.05 7.37 9.12
CA HIS A 91 2.77 7.06 9.76
C HIS A 91 1.84 6.29 8.82
N ALA A 92 1.63 6.79 7.61
CA ALA A 92 0.72 6.18 6.65
C ALA A 92 1.16 6.39 5.20
N LYS A 93 0.54 5.64 4.30
CA LYS A 93 0.66 5.80 2.85
C LYS A 93 -0.73 6.02 2.27
N ILE A 94 -0.89 7.10 1.51
CA ILE A 94 -2.14 7.42 0.82
C ILE A 94 -2.08 6.80 -0.57
N VAL A 95 -3.11 6.02 -0.92
CA VAL A 95 -3.30 5.45 -2.26
C VAL A 95 -4.49 6.19 -2.89
N PRO A 96 -4.27 7.05 -3.90
CA PRO A 96 -5.38 7.73 -4.54
C PRO A 96 -6.27 6.73 -5.30
N PRO A 97 -7.59 7.01 -5.41
CA PRO A 97 -8.52 6.09 -6.08
C PRO A 97 -8.24 5.95 -7.59
N TRP A 98 -7.62 6.96 -8.20
CA TRP A 98 -7.20 6.95 -9.60
C TRP A 98 -5.83 6.31 -9.84
N ALA A 99 -5.14 5.84 -8.78
CA ALA A 99 -3.87 5.16 -8.94
C ALA A 99 -4.04 3.90 -9.81
N PRO A 100 -3.08 3.60 -10.70
CA PRO A 100 -3.13 2.37 -11.45
C PRO A 100 -3.13 1.17 -10.50
N PRO A 101 -3.81 0.06 -10.87
CA PRO A 101 -3.82 -1.13 -10.05
C PRO A 101 -2.40 -1.68 -9.90
N LYS A 102 -2.14 -2.30 -8.74
CA LYS A 102 -0.89 -3.03 -8.51
C LYS A 102 -0.81 -4.21 -9.47
N GLN A 103 0.42 -4.70 -9.64
CA GLN A 103 0.63 -5.86 -10.49
C GLN A 103 -0.12 -7.07 -9.97
N PRO A 104 -0.62 -7.92 -10.88
CA PRO A 104 -1.23 -9.16 -10.47
C PRO A 104 -0.16 -10.07 -9.84
N ILE A 105 -0.63 -10.91 -8.93
CA ILE A 105 0.19 -11.99 -8.38
C ILE A 105 0.35 -13.10 -9.42
N LEU A 106 1.44 -13.86 -9.35
CA LEU A 106 1.73 -14.94 -10.30
C LEU A 106 0.75 -16.12 -10.20
N LYS A 107 0.14 -16.33 -9.02
CA LYS A 107 -0.77 -17.45 -8.76
C LYS A 107 -2.22 -17.09 -9.07
N THR A 108 -3.00 -18.08 -9.48
CA THR A 108 -4.45 -17.94 -9.57
C THR A 108 -5.09 -18.02 -8.18
N VAL A 109 -6.22 -17.34 -8.00
CA VAL A 109 -7.01 -17.35 -6.77
C VAL A 109 -8.44 -17.70 -7.14
N MET A 110 -9.03 -18.62 -6.39
CA MET A 110 -10.46 -18.91 -6.44
C MET A 110 -11.15 -18.21 -5.28
N ILE A 111 -12.20 -17.46 -5.57
CA ILE A 111 -13.05 -16.81 -4.58
C ILE A 111 -14.23 -17.75 -4.34
N PRO A 112 -14.38 -18.33 -3.13
CA PRO A 112 -15.50 -19.21 -2.85
C PRO A 112 -16.80 -18.40 -2.87
N GLY A 113 -17.82 -18.92 -3.55
CA GLY A 113 -19.16 -18.32 -3.56
C GLY A 113 -19.87 -18.47 -2.20
N PRO A 114 -21.03 -17.80 -2.02
CA PRO A 114 -21.85 -17.95 -0.83
C PRO A 114 -22.19 -19.43 -0.59
N GLN A 115 -21.93 -19.93 0.62
CA GLN A 115 -22.37 -21.28 0.99
C GLN A 115 -23.87 -21.23 1.29
N PRO A 116 -24.72 -21.95 0.54
CA PRO A 116 -26.15 -21.94 0.79
C PRO A 116 -26.46 -22.61 2.14
N GLN A 117 -27.33 -22.00 2.93
CA GLN A 117 -27.91 -22.67 4.10
C GLN A 117 -28.94 -23.71 3.62
N PRO A 118 -29.13 -24.83 4.35
CA PRO A 118 -30.16 -25.80 4.00
C PRO A 118 -31.55 -25.15 4.03
N GLY A 119 -32.15 -24.94 2.85
CA GLY A 119 -33.51 -24.39 2.68
C GLY A 119 -33.61 -22.99 2.05
N GLU A 120 -32.49 -22.30 1.80
CA GLU A 120 -32.47 -21.03 1.06
C GLU A 120 -32.17 -21.28 -0.43
N ASN A 121 -33.07 -20.83 -1.32
CA ASN A 121 -32.77 -20.77 -2.75
C ASN A 121 -31.71 -19.69 -2.99
N GLN A 122 -30.66 -20.03 -3.73
CA GLN A 122 -29.64 -19.07 -4.16
C GLN A 122 -30.31 -18.03 -5.05
N GLU A 123 -30.45 -16.80 -4.55
CA GLU A 123 -30.83 -15.67 -5.40
C GLU A 123 -29.58 -15.30 -6.22
N GLU A 124 -29.64 -15.51 -7.53
CA GLU A 124 -28.58 -15.09 -8.44
C GLU A 124 -28.46 -13.57 -8.38
N ALA A 125 -27.37 -13.06 -7.78
CA ALA A 125 -27.01 -11.67 -7.96
C ALA A 125 -26.84 -11.42 -9.47
N PRO A 126 -27.43 -10.35 -10.04
CA PRO A 126 -27.25 -10.05 -11.46
C PRO A 126 -25.74 -9.89 -11.71
N GLY A 127 -25.20 -10.78 -12.54
CA GLY A 127 -23.77 -10.86 -12.80
C GLY A 127 -23.26 -9.55 -13.39
N GLU A 128 -22.55 -8.77 -12.59
CA GLU A 128 -21.76 -7.66 -13.09
C GLU A 128 -20.54 -8.25 -13.80
N ALA A 129 -20.65 -8.38 -15.12
CA ALA A 129 -19.54 -8.80 -15.97
C ALA A 129 -18.36 -7.83 -15.75
N PRO A 130 -17.14 -8.31 -15.50
CA PRO A 130 -15.99 -7.43 -15.42
C PRO A 130 -15.85 -6.72 -16.77
N SER A 131 -16.01 -5.40 -16.75
CA SER A 131 -15.84 -4.58 -17.95
C SER A 131 -14.44 -4.84 -18.52
N PRO A 132 -14.29 -5.12 -19.83
CA PRO A 132 -12.98 -5.21 -20.42
C PRO A 132 -12.37 -3.80 -20.36
N HIS A 133 -11.35 -3.61 -19.53
CA HIS A 133 -10.48 -2.46 -19.68
C HIS A 133 -9.83 -2.56 -21.06
N LEU A 134 -10.35 -1.77 -22.00
CA LEU A 134 -9.84 -1.59 -23.35
C LEU A 134 -8.39 -1.10 -23.31
N ALA A 135 -7.62 -1.64 -24.26
CA ALA A 135 -6.21 -1.36 -24.52
C ALA A 135 -5.90 0.10 -24.82
#